data_AF-A0A8S4GUL1-F1
#
_entry.id   AF-A0A8S4GUL1-F1
#
_cell.length_a   1.000
_cell.length_b   1.000
_cell.length_c   1.000
_cell.angle_alpha   90.00
_cell.angle_beta   90.00
_cell.angle_gamma   90.00
#
_symmetry.space_group_name_H-M   'P 1'
#
loop_
_entity.id
_entity.type
_entity.pdbx_description
1 polymer ?
#
loop_
_entity_poly.entity_id
_entity_poly.type
_entity_poly.pdbx_seq_one_letter_code
_entity_poly.pdbx_strand_id
1 'polypeptide(L)'
;MDALLRASQASGHEGAPNIFASAPSTREMSAELRAAQSTVDLLSSQFMRSMEQCKDVQKRLAAAGRMCKELERIKPRCTDAAVQASLDASGTPLQGARITASAPFQFARGTRRIDWARLRGINVDEVVDGINVEAALSVLEDVAFGDLAGESPFNMNEGNLTQLCRLGQLIVQFLIHERRQAAGRRMADVQQRDLMMAMLSRLDVEDQRSSVQGLPAQMARMEDEIRRLGAEDMDALADELRRSHAL
;
A
#
# COMPACT_ATOMS: atom_id res chain seq x y z
N MET A 1 74.18 -50.42 -24.97
CA MET A 1 73.14 -51.42 -24.65
C MET A 1 73.22 -51.80 -23.17
N ASP A 2 73.43 -50.81 -22.28
CA ASP A 2 73.66 -51.03 -20.83
C ASP A 2 72.84 -50.08 -19.93
N ALA A 3 71.92 -49.31 -20.52
CA ALA A 3 71.07 -48.36 -19.78
C ALA A 3 69.65 -48.90 -19.52
N LEU A 4 69.28 -50.05 -20.07
CA LEU A 4 67.93 -50.63 -19.94
C LEU A 4 67.82 -51.77 -18.90
N LEU A 5 68.92 -52.12 -18.23
CA LEU A 5 68.96 -53.24 -17.26
C LEU A 5 69.06 -52.81 -15.78
N ARG A 6 69.07 -51.50 -15.48
CA ARG A 6 69.11 -50.99 -14.09
C ARG A 6 67.79 -50.42 -13.57
N ALA A 7 66.73 -50.37 -14.38
CA ALA A 7 65.43 -49.85 -13.95
C ALA A 7 64.50 -50.91 -13.31
N SER A 8 64.96 -52.15 -13.11
CA SER A 8 64.12 -53.27 -12.64
C SER A 8 64.25 -53.59 -11.14
N GLN A 9 64.98 -52.80 -10.34
CA GLN A 9 65.22 -53.10 -8.91
C GLN A 9 64.84 -51.96 -7.95
N ALA A 10 63.84 -51.15 -8.29
CA ALA A 10 63.34 -50.09 -7.41
C ALA A 10 61.80 -50.05 -7.31
N SER A 11 61.10 -51.20 -7.38
CA SER A 11 59.71 -51.29 -6.92
C SER A 11 59.69 -51.73 -5.45
N GLY A 12 60.01 -50.79 -4.57
CA GLY A 12 59.75 -50.94 -3.15
C GLY A 12 58.24 -51.03 -2.93
N HIS A 13 57.79 -52.21 -2.51
CA HIS A 13 56.69 -52.45 -1.59
C HIS A 13 55.69 -51.28 -1.34
N GLU A 14 54.90 -50.91 -2.36
CA GLU A 14 53.62 -50.27 -2.11
C GLU A 14 52.66 -51.36 -1.63
N GLY A 15 52.38 -51.34 -0.33
CA GLY A 15 51.42 -52.23 0.30
C GLY A 15 50.10 -52.13 -0.44
N ALA A 16 49.64 -53.25 -0.98
CA ALA A 16 48.27 -53.39 -1.45
C ALA A 16 47.36 -52.93 -0.29
N PRO A 17 46.50 -51.90 -0.49
CA PRO A 17 45.53 -51.56 0.53
C PRO A 17 44.69 -52.80 0.76
N ASN A 18 44.64 -53.23 2.01
CA ASN A 18 43.94 -54.43 2.43
C ASN A 18 42.44 -54.26 2.09
N ILE A 19 41.99 -54.73 0.92
CA ILE A 19 40.62 -54.60 0.41
C ILE A 19 39.63 -55.45 1.23
N PHE A 20 40.12 -56.28 2.16
CA PHE A 20 39.31 -56.83 3.24
C PHE A 20 39.06 -55.77 4.32
N ALA A 21 38.37 -54.69 3.92
CA ALA A 21 37.67 -53.82 4.84
C ALA A 21 36.76 -54.70 5.70
N SER A 22 36.94 -54.59 7.02
CA SER A 22 36.14 -55.27 8.03
C SER A 22 34.67 -55.22 7.66
N ALA A 23 34.04 -56.39 7.47
CA ALA A 23 32.60 -56.46 7.30
C ALA A 23 31.95 -55.72 8.49
N PRO A 24 31.07 -54.73 8.24
CA PRO A 24 30.47 -53.93 9.29
C PRO A 24 29.80 -54.87 10.28
N SER A 25 30.05 -54.62 11.57
CA SER A 25 29.49 -55.43 12.64
C SER A 25 27.96 -55.43 12.49
N THR A 26 27.30 -56.56 12.74
CA THR A 26 25.82 -56.67 12.64
C THR A 26 25.09 -55.61 13.48
N ARG A 27 25.74 -55.08 14.53
CA ARG A 27 25.25 -53.96 15.33
C ARG A 27 25.29 -52.62 14.58
N GLU A 28 26.31 -52.35 13.78
CA GLU A 28 26.46 -51.12 12.99
C GLU A 28 25.41 -51.05 11.88
N MET A 29 25.23 -52.14 11.12
CA MET A 29 24.13 -52.23 10.14
C MET A 29 22.75 -52.01 10.77
N SER A 30 22.52 -52.50 11.99
CA SER A 30 21.25 -52.27 12.70
C SER A 30 21.03 -50.83 13.14
N ALA A 31 22.12 -50.08 13.37
CA ALA A 31 22.06 -48.67 13.74
C ALA A 31 21.86 -47.79 12.50
N GLU A 32 22.55 -48.10 11.41
CA GLU A 32 22.36 -47.44 10.11
C GLU A 32 20.95 -47.66 9.56
N LEU A 33 20.40 -48.88 9.68
CA LEU A 33 19.02 -49.16 9.26
C LEU A 33 18.00 -48.35 10.07
N ARG A 34 18.23 -48.15 11.38
CA ARG A 34 17.37 -47.31 12.23
C ARG A 34 17.50 -45.82 11.88
N ALA A 35 18.71 -45.35 11.57
CA ALA A 35 18.92 -43.98 11.11
C ALA A 35 18.26 -43.72 9.76
N ALA A 36 18.37 -44.67 8.82
CA ALA A 36 17.71 -44.62 7.52
C ALA A 36 16.18 -44.68 7.66
N GLN A 37 15.64 -45.48 8.57
CA GLN A 37 14.20 -45.51 8.83
C GLN A 37 13.72 -44.17 9.40
N SER A 38 14.47 -43.57 10.32
CA SER A 38 14.14 -42.26 10.89
C SER A 38 14.15 -41.13 9.86
N THR A 39 15.06 -41.16 8.88
CA THR A 39 15.08 -40.15 7.81
C THR A 39 13.92 -40.34 6.85
N VAL A 40 13.54 -41.58 6.53
CA VAL A 40 12.35 -41.89 5.74
C VAL A 40 11.08 -41.40 6.43
N ASP A 41 10.94 -41.64 7.73
CA ASP A 41 9.77 -41.18 8.50
C ASP A 41 9.68 -39.64 8.55
N LEU A 42 10.83 -38.97 8.72
CA LEU A 42 10.91 -37.51 8.71
C LEU A 42 10.49 -36.95 7.34
N LEU A 43 11.05 -37.48 6.25
CA LEU A 43 10.72 -37.05 4.89
C LEU A 43 9.24 -37.31 4.55
N SER A 44 8.70 -38.45 4.97
CA SER A 44 7.29 -38.79 4.81
C SER A 44 6.40 -37.79 5.56
N SER A 45 6.76 -37.42 6.79
CA SER A 45 6.04 -36.40 7.56
C SER A 45 6.11 -35.00 6.93
N GLN A 46 7.26 -34.64 6.33
CA GLN A 46 7.46 -33.36 5.66
C GLN A 46 6.65 -33.30 4.35
N PHE A 47 6.64 -34.39 3.58
CA PHE A 47 5.84 -34.52 2.37
C PHE A 47 4.34 -34.39 2.67
N MET A 48 3.85 -35.05 3.72
CA MET A 48 2.44 -34.96 4.13
C MET A 48 2.05 -33.53 4.57
N ARG A 49 2.93 -32.81 5.26
CA ARG A 49 2.70 -31.38 5.58
C ARG A 49 2.65 -30.50 4.34
N SER A 50 3.56 -30.73 3.39
CA SER A 50 3.58 -29.99 2.12
C SER A 50 2.31 -30.24 1.30
N MET A 51 1.83 -31.48 1.27
CA MET A 51 0.57 -31.85 0.62
C MET A 51 -0.63 -31.15 1.25
N GLU A 52 -0.68 -31.04 2.57
CA GLU A 52 -1.77 -30.34 3.25
C GLU A 52 -1.75 -28.83 2.97
N GLN A 53 -0.56 -28.21 2.95
CA GLN A 53 -0.40 -26.81 2.53
C GLN A 53 -0.87 -26.57 1.09
N CYS A 54 -0.60 -27.49 0.17
CA CYS A 54 -1.10 -27.42 -1.20
C CYS A 54 -2.64 -27.46 -1.27
N LYS A 55 -3.30 -28.27 -0.44
CA LYS A 55 -4.77 -28.30 -0.38
C LYS A 55 -5.35 -26.96 0.06
N ASP A 56 -4.71 -26.30 1.03
CA ASP A 56 -5.17 -25.00 1.50
C ASP A 56 -4.95 -23.89 0.46
N VAL A 57 -3.83 -23.92 -0.26
CA VAL A 57 -3.61 -23.04 -1.42
C VAL A 57 -4.67 -23.29 -2.50
N GLN A 58 -5.00 -24.54 -2.80
CA GLN A 58 -6.03 -24.90 -3.78
C GLN A 58 -7.43 -24.42 -3.36
N LYS A 59 -7.79 -24.53 -2.07
CA LYS A 59 -9.04 -23.99 -1.53
C LYS A 59 -9.11 -22.47 -1.65
N ARG A 60 -8.01 -21.77 -1.35
CA ARG A 60 -7.92 -20.30 -1.47
C ARG A 60 -8.03 -19.85 -2.92
N LEU A 61 -7.39 -20.56 -3.84
CA LEU A 61 -7.49 -20.29 -5.28
C LEU A 61 -8.92 -20.51 -5.79
N ALA A 62 -9.60 -21.58 -5.35
CA ALA A 62 -11.00 -21.83 -5.68
C ALA A 62 -11.94 -20.75 -5.12
N ALA A 63 -11.68 -20.22 -3.92
CA ALA A 63 -12.42 -19.11 -3.34
C ALA A 63 -12.20 -17.80 -4.14
N ALA A 64 -10.96 -17.52 -4.53
CA ALA A 64 -10.64 -16.39 -5.40
C ALA A 64 -11.36 -16.49 -6.76
N GLY A 65 -11.37 -17.68 -7.37
CA GLY A 65 -12.09 -17.92 -8.62
C GLY A 65 -13.61 -17.69 -8.51
N ARG A 66 -14.23 -18.02 -7.36
CA ARG A 66 -15.64 -17.70 -7.10
C ARG A 66 -15.88 -16.20 -6.97
N MET A 67 -15.00 -15.46 -6.29
CA MET A 67 -15.09 -14.00 -6.20
C MET A 67 -14.94 -13.33 -7.57
N CYS A 68 -14.02 -13.80 -8.41
CA CYS A 68 -13.87 -13.29 -9.78
C CYS A 68 -15.14 -13.51 -10.62
N LYS A 69 -15.76 -14.70 -10.55
CA LYS A 69 -17.04 -14.97 -11.23
C LYS A 69 -18.18 -14.08 -10.74
N GLU A 70 -18.21 -13.77 -9.44
CA GLU A 70 -19.24 -12.89 -8.89
C GLU A 70 -19.01 -11.43 -9.31
N LEU A 71 -17.75 -10.99 -9.37
CA LEU A 71 -17.40 -9.68 -9.95
C LEU A 71 -17.76 -9.59 -11.44
N GLU A 72 -17.58 -10.66 -12.22
CA GLU A 72 -18.01 -10.71 -13.62
C GLU A 72 -19.54 -10.62 -13.78
N ARG A 73 -20.32 -11.19 -12.84
CA ARG A 73 -21.79 -11.05 -12.82
C ARG A 73 -22.24 -9.64 -12.44
N ILE A 74 -21.50 -8.93 -11.61
CA ILE A 74 -21.81 -7.56 -11.17
C ILE A 74 -21.37 -6.53 -12.22
N LYS A 75 -20.36 -6.86 -13.04
CA LYS A 75 -19.79 -6.00 -14.09
C LYS A 75 -20.81 -5.28 -14.99
N PRO A 76 -21.84 -5.94 -15.58
CA PRO A 76 -22.81 -5.25 -16.44
C PRO A 76 -23.75 -4.30 -15.66
N ARG A 77 -23.99 -4.53 -14.36
CA ARG A 77 -24.87 -3.67 -13.55
C ARG A 77 -24.19 -2.37 -13.10
N CYS A 78 -22.87 -2.36 -12.97
CA CYS A 78 -22.13 -1.18 -12.54
C CYS A 78 -21.71 -0.27 -13.70
N THR A 79 -21.53 -0.81 -14.92
CA THR A 79 -21.20 0.01 -16.10
C THR A 79 -22.40 0.80 -16.59
N ASP A 80 -23.60 0.21 -16.59
CA ASP A 80 -24.80 0.88 -17.10
C ASP A 80 -25.29 1.96 -16.12
N ALA A 81 -25.27 1.70 -14.81
CA ALA A 81 -25.63 2.71 -13.80
C ALA A 81 -24.67 3.92 -13.78
N ALA A 82 -23.37 3.71 -14.05
CA ALA A 82 -22.40 4.79 -14.13
C ALA A 82 -22.52 5.60 -15.43
N VAL A 83 -22.89 4.95 -16.53
CA VAL A 83 -23.11 5.62 -17.83
C VAL A 83 -24.45 6.36 -17.87
N GLN A 84 -25.53 5.81 -17.31
CA GLN A 84 -26.82 6.49 -17.19
C GLN A 84 -26.73 7.73 -16.27
N ALA A 85 -26.03 7.63 -15.13
CA ALA A 85 -25.83 8.76 -14.22
C ALA A 85 -25.03 9.93 -14.85
N SER A 86 -24.24 9.67 -15.90
CA SER A 86 -23.51 10.71 -16.64
C SER A 86 -24.33 11.40 -17.74
N LEU A 87 -25.43 10.80 -18.20
CA LEU A 87 -26.28 11.38 -19.27
C LEU A 87 -27.38 12.30 -18.72
N ASP A 88 -27.85 12.06 -17.50
CA ASP A 88 -28.93 12.85 -16.89
C ASP A 88 -28.45 14.19 -16.28
N ALA A 89 -27.14 14.44 -16.24
CA ALA A 89 -26.52 15.63 -15.66
C ALA A 89 -26.02 16.65 -16.71
N SER A 90 -26.69 16.76 -17.87
CA SER A 90 -26.45 17.85 -18.81
C SER A 90 -27.35 19.05 -18.48
N GLY A 91 -26.82 20.00 -17.72
CA GLY A 91 -27.55 21.23 -17.50
C GLY A 91 -27.02 22.26 -16.51
N THR A 92 -25.75 22.24 -16.06
CA THR A 92 -25.05 23.43 -15.49
C THR A 92 -23.61 23.10 -15.11
N PRO A 93 -22.61 23.92 -15.49
CA PRO A 93 -21.23 23.71 -15.09
C PRO A 93 -20.94 24.56 -13.84
N LEU A 94 -21.19 24.03 -12.64
CA LEU A 94 -20.67 24.64 -11.40
C LEU A 94 -20.17 23.57 -10.42
N GLN A 95 -18.83 23.50 -10.37
CA GLN A 95 -18.05 23.38 -9.13
C GLN A 95 -18.52 22.33 -8.09
N GLY A 96 -18.53 21.06 -8.48
CA GLY A 96 -18.86 19.94 -7.59
C GLY A 96 -18.00 18.71 -7.84
N ALA A 97 -16.69 18.88 -8.01
CA ALA A 97 -15.73 17.78 -8.14
C ALA A 97 -15.58 16.99 -6.83
N ARG A 98 -16.58 16.15 -6.53
CA ARG A 98 -16.56 15.10 -5.48
C ARG A 98 -17.41 13.97 -6.05
N ILE A 99 -16.88 13.04 -6.82
CA ILE A 99 -15.77 12.12 -6.58
C ILE A 99 -15.15 11.95 -7.97
N THR A 100 -13.88 12.29 -8.14
CA THR A 100 -13.16 11.95 -9.37
C THR A 100 -13.28 10.45 -9.57
N ALA A 101 -14.09 10.03 -10.54
CA ALA A 101 -14.15 8.66 -11.00
C ALA A 101 -12.74 8.31 -11.49
N SER A 102 -11.91 7.78 -10.59
CA SER A 102 -10.68 7.10 -10.95
C SER A 102 -11.10 6.10 -12.01
N ALA A 103 -10.49 6.18 -13.20
CA ALA A 103 -10.72 5.21 -14.25
C ALA A 103 -10.69 3.80 -13.64
N PRO A 104 -11.61 2.91 -14.03
CA PRO A 104 -11.65 1.57 -13.49
C PRO A 104 -10.27 0.94 -13.65
N PHE A 105 -9.83 0.21 -12.62
CA PHE A 105 -8.53 -0.45 -12.65
C PHE A 105 -8.48 -1.41 -13.85
N GLN A 106 -7.53 -1.18 -14.76
CA GLN A 106 -7.30 -2.01 -15.93
C GLN A 106 -5.92 -2.63 -15.80
N PHE A 107 -5.84 -3.95 -15.93
CA PHE A 107 -4.56 -4.63 -16.09
C PHE A 107 -3.99 -4.26 -17.46
N ALA A 108 -2.88 -3.53 -17.47
CA ALA A 108 -2.08 -3.38 -18.66
C ALA A 108 -1.47 -4.75 -19.00
N ARG A 109 -1.64 -5.20 -20.24
CA ARG A 109 -0.91 -6.38 -20.71
C ARG A 109 0.57 -6.03 -20.82
N GLY A 110 1.43 -6.87 -20.26
CA GLY A 110 2.86 -6.78 -20.50
C GLY A 110 3.13 -6.96 -21.99
N THR A 111 3.89 -6.05 -22.57
CA THR A 111 4.30 -6.10 -23.99
C THR A 111 5.82 -6.23 -24.14
N ARG A 112 6.55 -6.19 -23.03
CA ARG A 112 8.01 -6.11 -23.01
C ARG A 112 8.62 -7.43 -22.53
N ARG A 113 9.74 -7.81 -23.14
CA ARG A 113 10.56 -8.93 -22.67
C ARG A 113 11.25 -8.58 -21.36
N ILE A 114 11.38 -9.57 -20.48
CA ILE A 114 12.00 -9.42 -19.17
C ILE A 114 13.51 -9.46 -19.33
N ASP A 115 14.19 -8.42 -18.86
CA ASP A 115 15.66 -8.42 -18.79
C ASP A 115 16.14 -9.22 -17.58
N TRP A 116 16.26 -10.52 -17.77
CA TRP A 116 16.69 -11.44 -16.71
C TRP A 116 18.11 -11.17 -16.20
N ALA A 117 19.00 -10.58 -17.01
CA ALA A 117 20.34 -10.23 -16.55
C ALA A 117 20.25 -9.12 -15.50
N ARG A 118 19.41 -8.13 -15.76
CA ARG A 118 19.13 -7.03 -14.83
C ARG A 118 18.44 -7.51 -13.55
N LEU A 119 17.42 -8.38 -13.66
CA LEU A 119 16.71 -8.91 -12.47
C LEU A 119 17.63 -9.71 -11.53
N ARG A 120 18.61 -10.45 -12.08
CA ARG A 120 19.59 -11.21 -11.29
C ARG A 120 20.65 -10.33 -10.64
N GLY A 121 20.97 -9.18 -11.24
CA GLY A 121 21.92 -8.24 -10.67
C GLY A 121 21.42 -7.54 -9.41
N ILE A 122 20.12 -7.60 -9.12
CA ILE A 122 19.54 -7.00 -7.92
C ILE A 122 19.60 -7.99 -6.78
N ASN A 123 20.36 -7.64 -5.75
CA ASN A 123 20.31 -8.30 -4.47
C ASN A 123 19.12 -7.75 -3.65
N VAL A 124 18.07 -8.56 -3.49
CA VAL A 124 16.86 -8.16 -2.75
C VAL A 124 17.17 -7.85 -1.29
N ASP A 125 18.09 -8.60 -0.69
CA ASP A 125 18.43 -8.46 0.73
C ASP A 125 19.16 -7.12 0.97
N GLU A 126 20.04 -6.71 0.06
CA GLU A 126 20.69 -5.39 0.10
C GLU A 126 19.70 -4.23 -0.10
N VAL A 127 18.63 -4.41 -0.87
CA VAL A 127 17.61 -3.37 -1.07
C VAL A 127 16.66 -3.26 0.14
N VAL A 128 16.50 -4.35 0.88
CA VAL A 128 15.75 -4.34 2.14
C VAL A 128 16.57 -3.70 3.26
N ASP A 129 17.87 -3.99 3.32
CA ASP A 129 18.76 -3.52 4.38
C ASP A 129 19.35 -2.13 4.10
N GLY A 130 19.65 -1.84 2.83
CA GLY A 130 20.18 -0.56 2.35
C GLY A 130 19.10 0.18 1.59
N ILE A 131 18.94 1.48 1.87
CA ILE A 131 17.92 2.41 1.34
C ILE A 131 18.11 2.66 -0.17
N ASN A 132 18.31 1.63 -0.98
CA ASN A 132 18.48 1.72 -2.42
C ASN A 132 17.13 1.60 -3.11
N VAL A 133 16.28 2.60 -2.87
CA VAL A 133 14.97 2.74 -3.48
C VAL A 133 15.09 2.87 -5.00
N GLU A 134 16.18 3.46 -5.49
CA GLU A 134 16.45 3.61 -6.92
C GLU A 134 16.57 2.25 -7.61
N ALA A 135 17.28 1.29 -7.02
CA ALA A 135 17.38 -0.06 -7.57
C ALA A 135 16.00 -0.74 -7.70
N ALA A 136 15.16 -0.64 -6.66
CA ALA A 136 13.80 -1.19 -6.66
C ALA A 136 12.91 -0.54 -7.75
N LEU A 137 12.97 0.78 -7.88
CA LEU A 137 12.24 1.52 -8.91
C LEU A 137 12.73 1.18 -10.32
N SER A 138 14.03 0.93 -10.47
CA SER A 138 14.62 0.67 -11.77
C SER A 138 14.09 -0.64 -12.40
N VAL A 139 13.76 -1.65 -11.60
CA VAL A 139 13.25 -2.95 -12.04
C VAL A 139 11.73 -3.09 -11.90
N LEU A 140 11.06 -2.08 -11.33
CA LEU A 140 9.61 -2.00 -11.26
C LEU A 140 8.96 -2.19 -12.63
N GLU A 141 9.44 -1.49 -13.65
CA GLU A 141 8.87 -1.57 -15.00
C GLU A 141 9.03 -2.97 -15.62
N ASP A 142 10.19 -3.59 -15.42
CA ASP A 142 10.49 -4.91 -15.98
C ASP A 142 9.63 -6.00 -15.32
N VAL A 143 9.35 -5.86 -14.01
CA VAL A 143 8.48 -6.80 -13.27
C VAL A 143 7.00 -6.52 -13.51
N ALA A 144 6.58 -5.26 -13.64
CA ALA A 144 5.18 -4.89 -13.79
C ALA A 144 4.63 -5.10 -15.21
N PHE A 145 5.47 -4.89 -16.23
CA PHE A 145 5.06 -4.96 -17.65
C PHE A 145 5.77 -6.07 -18.43
N GLY A 146 6.48 -6.95 -17.74
CA GLY A 146 7.10 -8.14 -18.32
C GLY A 146 6.07 -9.13 -18.86
N ASP A 147 6.22 -9.55 -20.11
CA ASP A 147 5.40 -10.60 -20.71
C ASP A 147 6.00 -11.99 -20.45
N LEU A 148 5.51 -12.65 -19.40
CA LEU A 148 5.91 -14.02 -19.08
C LEU A 148 5.47 -15.05 -20.13
N ALA A 149 4.41 -14.80 -20.90
CA ALA A 149 3.93 -15.78 -21.88
C ALA A 149 4.85 -15.86 -23.11
N GLY A 150 5.49 -14.74 -23.46
CA GLY A 150 6.44 -14.65 -24.57
C GLY A 150 7.89 -15.00 -24.22
N GLU A 151 8.18 -15.38 -22.97
CA GLU A 151 9.55 -15.65 -22.52
C GLU A 151 10.06 -17.04 -22.91
N SER A 152 11.38 -17.15 -23.03
CA SER A 152 12.04 -18.42 -23.37
C SER A 152 11.93 -19.42 -22.22
N PRO A 153 11.64 -20.71 -22.48
CA PRO A 153 11.56 -21.74 -21.43
C PRO A 153 12.86 -21.91 -20.66
N PHE A 154 14.01 -21.57 -21.25
CA PHE A 154 15.31 -21.60 -20.57
C PHE A 154 15.45 -20.53 -19.49
N ASN A 155 14.76 -19.40 -19.65
CA ASN A 155 14.72 -18.33 -18.66
C ASN A 155 13.67 -18.58 -17.58
N MET A 156 12.70 -19.47 -17.83
CA MET A 156 11.68 -19.88 -16.87
C MET A 156 12.16 -20.98 -15.92
N ASN A 157 13.33 -20.78 -15.33
CA ASN A 157 13.82 -21.65 -14.27
C ASN A 157 13.30 -21.20 -12.88
N GLU A 158 13.34 -22.12 -11.92
CA GLU A 158 12.85 -21.89 -10.56
C GLU A 158 13.54 -20.70 -9.87
N GLY A 159 14.85 -20.51 -10.11
CA GLY A 159 15.62 -19.41 -9.55
C GLY A 159 15.12 -18.05 -10.02
N ASN A 160 14.92 -17.89 -11.33
CA ASN A 160 14.41 -16.66 -11.94
C ASN A 160 12.97 -16.37 -11.50
N LEU A 161 12.11 -17.40 -11.39
CA LEU A 161 10.74 -17.24 -10.89
C LEU A 161 10.71 -16.85 -9.41
N THR A 162 11.57 -17.47 -8.60
CA THR A 162 11.70 -17.11 -7.18
C THR A 162 12.15 -15.67 -7.02
N GLN A 163 13.15 -15.24 -7.81
CA GLN A 163 13.64 -13.87 -7.83
C GLN A 163 12.54 -12.89 -8.26
N LEU A 164 11.78 -13.23 -9.31
CA LEU A 164 10.64 -12.42 -9.77
C LEU A 164 9.58 -12.26 -8.67
N CYS A 165 9.23 -13.34 -7.97
CA CYS A 165 8.29 -13.30 -6.85
C CYS A 165 8.80 -12.42 -5.70
N ARG A 166 10.09 -12.52 -5.34
CA ARG A 166 10.72 -11.69 -4.30
C ARG A 166 10.71 -10.22 -4.67
N LEU A 167 11.09 -9.89 -5.92
CA LEU A 167 11.04 -8.52 -6.43
C LEU A 167 9.61 -7.99 -6.50
N GLY A 168 8.66 -8.80 -6.95
CA GLY A 168 7.24 -8.44 -6.95
C GLY A 168 6.70 -8.16 -5.54
N GLN A 169 7.08 -8.99 -4.56
CA GLN A 169 6.73 -8.75 -3.17
C GLN A 169 7.34 -7.46 -2.64
N LEU A 170 8.61 -7.20 -2.92
CA LEU A 170 9.30 -5.95 -2.55
C LEU A 170 8.59 -4.73 -3.14
N ILE A 171 8.24 -4.77 -4.43
CA ILE A 171 7.50 -3.71 -5.13
C ILE A 171 6.15 -3.46 -4.44
N VAL A 172 5.39 -4.50 -4.14
CA VAL A 172 4.09 -4.36 -3.45
C VAL A 172 4.28 -3.73 -2.08
N GLN A 173 5.27 -4.15 -1.30
CA GLN A 173 5.59 -3.58 0.00
C GLN A 173 5.97 -2.10 -0.11
N PHE A 174 6.81 -1.75 -1.10
CA PHE A 174 7.18 -0.37 -1.40
C PHE A 174 5.97 0.50 -1.78
N LEU A 175 5.09 0.02 -2.66
CA LEU A 175 3.87 0.76 -3.03
C LEU A 175 2.91 0.95 -1.85
N ILE A 176 2.79 -0.04 -0.97
CA ILE A 176 2.02 0.08 0.27
C ILE A 176 2.65 1.14 1.18
N HIS A 177 3.98 1.15 1.30
CA HIS A 177 4.71 2.14 2.08
C HIS A 177 4.49 3.56 1.56
N GLU A 178 4.66 3.79 0.25
CA GLU A 178 4.41 5.10 -0.38
C GLU A 178 2.97 5.57 -0.18
N ARG A 179 1.99 4.67 -0.34
CA ARG A 179 0.58 5.01 -0.08
C ARG A 179 0.33 5.39 1.37
N ARG A 180 0.96 4.70 2.34
CA ARG A 180 0.85 5.05 3.76
C ARG A 180 1.49 6.39 4.06
N GLN A 181 2.67 6.67 3.51
CA GLN A 181 3.31 7.98 3.67
C GLN A 181 2.46 9.10 3.07
N ALA A 182 1.93 8.92 1.86
CA ALA A 182 1.06 9.89 1.22
C ALA A 182 -0.25 10.13 2.01
N ALA A 183 -0.85 9.08 2.56
CA ALA A 183 -2.02 9.20 3.43
C ALA A 183 -1.69 9.96 4.72
N GLY A 184 -0.55 9.67 5.35
CA GLY A 184 -0.07 10.39 6.54
C GLY A 184 0.14 11.88 6.28
N ARG A 185 0.80 12.25 5.17
CA ARG A 185 0.97 13.65 4.76
C ARG A 185 -0.36 14.38 4.57
N ARG A 186 -1.31 13.75 3.88
CA ARG A 186 -2.66 14.31 3.70
C ARG A 186 -3.39 14.52 5.02
N MET A 187 -3.26 13.60 5.97
CA MET A 187 -3.87 13.75 7.29
C MET A 187 -3.24 14.90 8.08
N ALA A 188 -1.91 15.06 8.02
CA ALA A 188 -1.22 16.19 8.64
C ALA A 188 -1.67 17.54 8.03
N ASP A 189 -1.80 17.61 6.70
CA ASP A 189 -2.30 18.81 6.01
C ASP A 189 -3.74 19.16 6.40
N VAL A 190 -4.60 18.15 6.54
CA VAL A 190 -6.00 18.33 6.99
C VAL A 190 -6.02 18.83 8.43
N GLN A 191 -5.25 18.22 9.33
CA GLN A 191 -5.14 18.67 10.72
C GLN A 191 -4.63 20.11 10.83
N GLN A 192 -3.63 20.49 10.03
CA GLN A 192 -3.10 21.85 10.01
C GLN A 192 -4.12 22.86 9.49
N ARG A 193 -4.91 22.49 8.48
CA ARG A 193 -6.03 23.30 7.99
C ARG A 193 -7.11 23.47 9.05
N ASP A 194 -7.52 22.39 9.72
CA ASP A 194 -8.54 22.42 10.76
C ASP A 194 -8.10 23.30 11.94
N LEU A 195 -6.83 23.21 12.34
CA LEU A 195 -6.25 24.07 13.36
C LEU A 195 -6.29 25.55 12.93
N MET A 196 -5.87 25.85 11.70
CA MET A 196 -5.89 27.22 11.18
C MET A 196 -7.30 27.78 11.08
N MET A 197 -8.27 26.97 10.64
CA MET A 197 -9.68 27.33 10.63
C MET A 197 -10.20 27.58 12.05
N ALA A 198 -9.84 26.76 13.03
CA ALA A 198 -10.22 26.96 14.43
C ALA A 198 -9.65 28.27 15.01
N MET A 199 -8.41 28.64 14.64
CA MET A 199 -7.82 29.94 15.02
C MET A 199 -8.55 31.11 14.37
N LEU A 200 -8.86 31.04 13.07
CA LEU A 200 -9.61 32.08 12.37
C LEU A 200 -11.02 32.26 12.93
N SER A 201 -11.72 31.16 13.24
CA SER A 201 -13.03 31.22 13.88
C SER A 201 -12.99 31.84 15.28
N ARG A 202 -11.88 31.68 16.03
CA ARG A 202 -11.70 32.37 17.31
C ARG A 202 -11.56 33.88 17.15
N LEU A 203 -10.78 34.32 16.15
CA LEU A 203 -10.63 35.74 15.85
C LEU A 203 -11.95 36.38 15.41
N ASP A 204 -12.73 35.70 14.56
CA ASP A 204 -14.04 36.19 14.12
C ASP A 204 -15.04 36.31 15.29
N VAL A 205 -15.02 35.36 16.23
CA VAL A 205 -15.84 35.44 17.45
C VAL A 205 -15.41 36.59 18.36
N GLU A 206 -14.11 36.86 18.47
CA GLU A 206 -13.60 37.99 19.27
C GLU A 206 -13.94 39.35 18.63
N ASP A 207 -13.89 39.44 17.30
CA ASP A 207 -14.26 40.65 16.57
C ASP A 207 -15.78 40.91 16.59
N GLN A 208 -16.58 39.86 16.46
CA GLN A 208 -18.03 39.96 16.68
C GLN A 208 -18.35 40.34 18.13
N ARG A 209 -17.61 39.81 19.11
CA ARG A 209 -17.81 40.16 20.53
C ARG A 209 -17.44 41.61 20.82
N SER A 210 -16.38 42.14 20.21
CA SER A 210 -15.99 43.56 20.35
C SER A 210 -17.06 44.49 19.75
N SER A 211 -17.62 44.12 18.59
CA SER A 211 -18.73 44.81 17.94
C SER A 211 -20.01 44.79 18.79
N VAL A 212 -20.37 43.62 19.33
CA VAL A 212 -21.58 43.46 20.16
C VAL A 212 -21.46 44.18 21.51
N GLN A 213 -20.26 44.31 22.09
CA GLN A 213 -20.08 45.06 23.34
C GLN A 213 -20.35 46.57 23.20
N GLY A 214 -20.26 47.14 21.99
CA GLY A 214 -20.56 48.55 21.74
C GLY A 214 -22.06 48.86 21.57
N LEU A 215 -22.86 47.86 21.16
CA LEU A 215 -24.29 48.03 20.86
C LEU A 215 -25.14 48.45 22.08
N PRO A 216 -24.96 47.91 23.31
CA PRO A 216 -25.73 48.34 24.47
C PRO A 216 -25.51 49.82 24.81
N ALA A 217 -24.28 50.31 24.67
CA ALA A 217 -23.96 51.71 24.91
C ALA A 217 -24.58 52.63 23.84
N GLN A 218 -24.63 52.18 22.58
CA GLN A 218 -25.32 52.92 21.52
C GLN A 218 -26.84 52.91 21.72
N MET A 219 -27.42 51.77 22.11
CA MET A 219 -28.85 51.68 22.43
C MET A 219 -29.23 52.57 23.62
N ALA A 220 -28.43 52.60 24.68
CA ALA A 220 -28.67 53.48 25.83
C ALA A 220 -28.66 54.97 25.43
N ARG A 221 -27.71 55.38 24.57
CA ARG A 221 -27.67 56.76 24.05
C ARG A 221 -28.91 57.09 23.22
N MET A 222 -29.34 56.15 22.36
CA MET A 222 -30.52 56.33 21.52
C MET A 222 -31.81 56.39 22.36
N GLU A 223 -31.92 55.59 23.42
CA GLU A 223 -33.05 55.67 24.36
C GLU A 223 -33.10 57.00 25.12
N ASP A 224 -31.94 57.51 25.54
CA ASP A 224 -31.85 58.82 26.18
C ASP A 224 -32.24 59.95 25.20
N GLU A 225 -31.86 59.84 23.93
CA GLU A 225 -32.22 60.79 22.88
C GLU A 225 -33.73 60.78 22.59
N ILE A 226 -34.36 59.61 22.50
CA ILE A 226 -35.81 59.47 22.36
C ILE A 226 -36.54 60.07 23.57
N ARG A 227 -36.06 59.79 24.79
CA ARG A 227 -36.63 60.38 26.01
C ARG A 227 -36.51 61.91 26.02
N ARG A 228 -35.41 62.45 25.50
CA ARG A 228 -35.18 63.89 25.42
C ARG A 228 -36.12 64.56 24.40
N LEU A 229 -36.21 63.99 23.20
CA LEU A 229 -37.13 64.49 22.15
C LEU A 229 -38.58 64.43 22.62
N GLY A 230 -38.98 63.34 23.28
CA GLY A 230 -40.32 63.23 23.85
C GLY A 230 -40.61 64.25 24.95
N ALA A 231 -39.62 64.63 25.76
CA ALA A 231 -39.77 65.69 26.76
C ALA A 231 -39.87 67.08 26.11
N GLU A 232 -39.01 67.38 25.13
CA GLU A 232 -39.02 68.65 24.40
C GLU A 232 -40.35 68.88 23.65
N ASP A 233 -40.88 67.86 22.99
CA ASP A 233 -42.18 67.92 22.29
C ASP A 233 -43.35 68.10 23.26
N MET A 234 -43.32 67.41 24.40
CA MET A 234 -44.37 67.54 25.44
C MET A 234 -44.35 68.92 26.09
N ASP A 235 -43.17 69.50 26.32
CA ASP A 235 -43.03 70.86 26.84
C ASP A 235 -43.53 71.90 25.83
N ALA A 236 -43.20 71.73 24.54
CA ALA A 236 -43.69 72.60 23.47
C ALA A 236 -45.22 72.57 23.37
N LEU A 237 -45.83 71.38 23.49
CA LEU A 237 -47.27 71.19 23.45
C LEU A 237 -47.97 71.77 24.69
N ALA A 238 -47.35 71.65 25.87
CA ALA A 238 -47.83 72.26 27.09
C ALA A 238 -47.78 73.81 27.03
N ASP A 239 -46.73 74.38 26.44
CA ASP A 239 -46.61 75.81 26.24
C ASP A 239 -47.62 76.37 25.22
N GLU A 240 -47.99 75.59 24.20
CA GLU A 240 -49.03 75.94 23.24
C GLU A 240 -50.43 75.91 23.89
N LEU A 241 -50.71 74.90 24.73
CA LEU A 241 -51.94 74.83 25.53
C LEU A 241 -52.08 75.98 26.53
N ARG A 242 -50.98 76.39 27.18
CA ARG A 242 -50.99 77.57 28.07
C ARG A 242 -51.27 78.86 27.30
N ARG A 243 -50.72 79.00 26.08
CA ARG A 243 -51.00 80.14 25.20
C ARG A 243 -52.45 80.18 24.73
N SER A 244 -53.05 79.03 24.39
CA SER A 244 -54.45 78.98 23.96
C SER A 244 -55.45 79.30 25.07
N HIS A 245 -55.10 79.06 26.34
CA HIS A 245 -55.98 79.35 27.49
C HIS A 245 -55.89 80.80 28.01
N ALA A 246 -54.91 81.58 27.54
CA ALA A 246 -54.71 82.98 27.96
C ALA A 246 -55.37 84.00 27.01
N LEU A 247 -56.00 83.55 25.93
CA LEU A 247 -56.80 84.34 24.98
C LEU A 247 -58.29 84.12 25.23
#